data_AF-A0A2E2P119-F1
#
_entry.id   AF-A0A2E2P119-F1
#
_cell.length_a   1.000
_cell.length_b   1.000
_cell.length_c   1.000
_cell.angle_alpha   90.00
_cell.angle_beta   90.00
_cell.angle_gamma   90.00
#
_symmetry.space_group_name_H-M   'P 1'
#
loop_
_entity.id
_entity.type
_entity.pdbx_description
1 polymer ?
#
loop_
_entity_poly.entity_id
_entity_poly.type
_entity_poly.pdbx_seq_one_letter_code
_entity_poly.pdbx_strand_id
1 'polypeptide(L)'
;YGKLILSLFRIVAVSLIGWYLYKLPSKGATKGLMISGALIFAGALGNIIDSAFYGLIFNDSYYQTATLFPDEGGYAPFLFGRVVDMLYFPLYEGFLPEDLPIWGGKYFIFFRPVFNIADAAISIGVVSVLLFHRSFFSDKKEAEEAEV
;
A
#
# COMPACT_ATOMS: atom_id res chain seq x y z
N TYR A 1 -9.87 -15.32 12.56
CA TYR A 1 -10.04 -15.74 11.14
C TYR A 1 -10.11 -14.61 10.13
N GLY A 2 -10.74 -13.46 10.42
CA GLY A 2 -10.80 -12.33 9.46
C GLY A 2 -9.44 -11.85 8.92
N LYS A 3 -8.40 -11.86 9.76
CA LYS A 3 -7.03 -11.51 9.34
C LYS A 3 -6.44 -12.46 8.29
N LEU A 4 -6.68 -13.76 8.43
CA LEU A 4 -6.18 -14.76 7.47
C LEU A 4 -6.87 -14.60 6.11
N ILE A 5 -8.19 -14.35 6.10
CA ILE A 5 -8.95 -14.06 4.87
C ILE A 5 -8.38 -12.80 4.19
N LEU A 6 -8.09 -11.75 4.95
CA LEU A 6 -7.50 -10.52 4.40
C LEU A 6 -6.10 -10.77 3.82
N SER A 7 -5.25 -11.53 4.51
CA SER A 7 -3.93 -11.91 4.01
C SER A 7 -4.02 -12.76 2.74
N LEU A 8 -4.93 -13.73 2.70
CA LEU A 8 -5.13 -14.59 1.52
C LEU A 8 -5.67 -13.79 0.33
N PHE A 9 -6.64 -12.92 0.56
CA PHE A 9 -7.16 -12.01 -0.46
C PHE A 9 -6.04 -11.14 -1.05
N ARG A 10 -5.14 -10.59 -0.22
CA ARG A 10 -3.97 -9.83 -0.71
C ARG A 10 -3.08 -10.67 -1.59
N ILE A 11 -2.80 -11.92 -1.21
CA ILE A 11 -1.97 -12.83 -2.01
C ILE A 11 -2.60 -13.05 -3.39
N VAL A 12 -3.91 -13.34 -3.43
CA VAL A 12 -4.65 -13.49 -4.70
C VAL A 12 -4.58 -12.21 -5.52
N ALA A 13 -4.87 -11.05 -4.92
CA ALA A 13 -4.82 -9.76 -5.60
C ALA A 13 -3.43 -9.45 -6.18
N VAL A 14 -2.35 -9.66 -5.40
CA VAL A 14 -0.96 -9.46 -5.86
C VAL A 14 -0.60 -10.42 -6.97
N SER A 15 -1.08 -11.66 -6.91
CA SER A 15 -0.87 -12.65 -7.97
C SER A 15 -1.53 -12.22 -9.27
N LEU A 16 -2.76 -11.69 -9.21
CA LEU A 16 -3.46 -11.12 -10.37
C LEU A 16 -2.74 -9.89 -10.93
N ILE A 17 -2.27 -8.99 -10.07
CA ILE A 17 -1.50 -7.81 -10.48
C ILE A 17 -0.20 -8.24 -11.18
N GLY A 18 0.53 -9.20 -10.61
CA GLY A 18 1.76 -9.74 -11.20
C GLY A 18 1.52 -10.40 -12.56
N TRP A 19 0.46 -11.20 -12.68
CA TRP A 19 0.05 -11.79 -13.95
C TRP A 19 -0.33 -10.74 -15.00
N TYR A 20 -1.05 -9.69 -14.59
CA TYR A 20 -1.43 -8.61 -15.48
C TYR A 20 -0.21 -7.81 -15.97
N LEU A 21 0.72 -7.50 -15.06
CA LEU A 21 2.00 -6.87 -15.37
C LEU A 21 2.82 -7.68 -16.37
N TYR A 22 2.85 -9.01 -16.22
CA TYR A 22 3.55 -9.88 -17.16
C TYR A 22 2.95 -9.82 -18.59
N LYS A 23 1.63 -9.61 -18.71
CA LYS A 23 0.93 -9.50 -20.00
C LYS A 23 0.93 -8.08 -20.59
N LEU A 24 1.29 -7.06 -19.83
CA LEU A 24 1.23 -5.67 -20.27
C LEU A 24 2.18 -5.34 -21.44
N PRO A 25 3.44 -5.83 -21.46
CA PRO A 25 4.38 -5.53 -22.55
C PRO A 25 3.89 -5.99 -23.92
N SER A 26 3.32 -7.20 -24.01
CA SER A 26 2.77 -7.72 -25.27
C SER A 26 1.54 -6.94 -25.75
N LYS A 27 0.93 -6.16 -24.86
CA LYS A 27 -0.21 -5.30 -25.13
C LYS A 27 0.17 -3.87 -25.53
N GLY A 28 1.46 -3.56 -25.70
CA GLY A 28 1.95 -2.24 -26.09
C GLY A 28 2.02 -1.24 -24.94
N ALA A 29 2.13 -1.71 -23.70
CA ALA A 29 2.18 -0.84 -22.53
C ALA A 29 3.39 0.10 -22.56
N THR A 30 3.15 1.36 -22.20
CA THR A 30 4.22 2.36 -22.08
C THR A 30 5.11 2.04 -20.89
N LYS A 31 6.37 2.52 -20.93
CA LYS A 31 7.30 2.36 -19.79
C LYS A 31 6.75 2.95 -18.50
N GLY A 32 6.06 4.10 -18.57
CA GLY A 32 5.43 4.72 -17.40
C GLY A 32 4.35 3.85 -16.76
N LEU A 33 3.51 3.19 -17.57
CA LEU A 33 2.49 2.27 -17.09
C LEU A 33 3.12 1.03 -16.44
N MET A 34 4.19 0.51 -17.04
CA MET A 34 4.96 -0.60 -16.45
C MET A 34 5.56 -0.23 -15.09
N ILE A 35 6.18 0.94 -14.98
CA ILE A 35 6.74 1.44 -13.71
C ILE A 35 5.64 1.63 -12.67
N SER A 36 4.52 2.25 -13.06
CA SER A 36 3.40 2.49 -12.16
C SER A 36 2.80 1.19 -11.64
N GLY A 37 2.59 0.20 -12.52
CA GLY A 37 2.15 -1.12 -12.11
C GLY A 37 3.17 -1.84 -11.22
N ALA A 38 4.47 -1.74 -11.54
CA ALA A 38 5.53 -2.33 -10.73
C ALA A 38 5.58 -1.72 -9.31
N LEU A 39 5.33 -0.41 -9.15
CA LEU A 39 5.22 0.24 -7.84
C LEU A 39 4.05 -0.34 -7.02
N ILE A 40 2.88 -0.50 -7.65
CA ILE A 40 1.70 -1.12 -7.00
C ILE A 40 2.02 -2.55 -6.58
N PHE A 41 2.61 -3.34 -7.48
CA PHE A 41 2.97 -4.73 -7.20
C PHE A 41 4.00 -4.85 -6.09
N ALA A 42 5.08 -4.07 -6.14
CA ALA A 42 6.15 -4.10 -5.15
C ALA A 42 5.64 -3.68 -3.76
N GLY A 43 4.82 -2.63 -3.67
CA GLY A 43 4.22 -2.21 -2.40
C GLY A 43 3.28 -3.28 -1.83
N ALA A 44 2.39 -3.83 -2.66
CA ALA A 44 1.46 -4.85 -2.20
C ALA A 44 2.18 -6.15 -1.79
N LEU A 45 3.26 -6.52 -2.50
CA LEU A 45 4.14 -7.63 -2.11
C LEU A 45 4.88 -7.36 -0.80
N GLY A 46 5.40 -6.15 -0.58
CA GLY A 46 6.04 -5.74 0.67
C GLY A 46 5.13 -5.92 1.88
N ASN A 47 3.88 -5.44 1.80
CA ASN A 47 2.89 -5.61 2.88
C ASN A 47 2.53 -7.08 3.14
N ILE A 48 2.62 -7.96 2.13
CA ILE A 48 2.47 -9.41 2.31
C ILE A 48 3.68 -9.99 3.04
N ILE A 49 4.91 -9.60 2.66
CA ILE A 49 6.14 -10.06 3.30
C ILE A 49 6.13 -9.72 4.79
N ASP A 50 5.76 -8.49 5.15
CA ASP A 50 5.61 -8.08 6.55
C ASP A 50 4.61 -8.96 7.29
N SER A 51 3.41 -9.13 6.71
CA SER A 51 2.36 -9.94 7.32
C SER A 51 2.76 -11.43 7.44
N ALA A 52 3.58 -11.93 6.52
CA ALA A 52 4.04 -13.32 6.47
C ALA A 52 5.14 -13.62 7.49
N PHE A 53 6.13 -12.74 7.61
CA PHE A 53 7.38 -13.03 8.32
C PHE A 53 7.62 -12.19 9.56
N TYR A 54 7.08 -10.97 9.65
CA TYR A 54 7.41 -10.07 10.75
C TYR A 54 7.03 -10.65 12.11
N GLY A 55 5.88 -11.35 12.16
CA GLY A 55 5.44 -12.09 13.34
C GLY A 55 6.30 -13.29 13.73
N LEU A 56 7.04 -13.87 12.78
CA LEU A 56 7.90 -15.03 13.02
C LEU A 56 9.28 -14.64 13.56
N ILE A 57 9.79 -13.49 13.13
CA ILE A 57 11.18 -13.07 13.38
C ILE A 57 11.33 -12.03 14.49
N PHE A 58 10.27 -11.31 14.84
CA PHE A 58 10.28 -10.31 15.92
C PHE A 58 9.35 -10.74 17.07
N ASN A 59 9.67 -10.30 18.30
CA ASN A 59 8.67 -10.22 19.37
C ASN A 59 7.77 -8.99 19.18
N ASP A 60 6.75 -8.84 20.02
CA ASP A 60 5.89 -7.67 19.97
C ASP A 60 6.61 -6.41 20.48
N SER A 61 6.13 -5.26 20.04
CA SER A 61 6.63 -3.95 20.46
C SER A 61 5.71 -3.25 21.48
N TYR A 62 4.95 -4.02 22.28
CA TYR A 62 4.10 -3.40 23.31
C TYR A 62 4.94 -2.98 24.52
N TYR A 63 5.05 -1.67 24.73
CA TYR A 63 5.86 -1.08 25.83
C TYR A 63 7.35 -1.45 25.80
N GLN A 64 7.83 -2.05 24.71
CA GLN A 64 9.20 -2.50 24.52
C GLN A 64 9.62 -2.34 23.06
N THR A 65 10.93 -2.26 22.83
CA THR A 65 11.49 -2.31 21.48
C THR A 65 11.46 -3.75 20.98
N ALA A 66 11.07 -3.96 19.72
CA ALA A 66 11.08 -5.28 19.13
C ALA A 66 12.53 -5.79 18.98
N THR A 67 12.75 -7.02 19.43
CA THR A 67 13.99 -7.80 19.35
C THR A 67 13.88 -8.78 18.19
N LEU A 68 14.94 -8.86 17.39
CA LEU A 68 15.07 -9.82 16.29
C LEU A 68 15.50 -11.19 16.84
N PHE A 69 14.82 -12.26 16.42
CA PHE A 69 15.02 -13.65 16.86
C PHE A 69 15.00 -13.81 18.39
N PRO A 70 13.88 -13.51 19.05
CA PRO A 70 13.72 -13.74 20.48
C PRO A 70 13.82 -15.25 20.80
N ASP A 71 14.39 -15.59 21.95
CA ASP A 71 14.54 -16.99 22.40
C ASP A 71 13.20 -17.73 22.53
N GLU A 72 12.12 -16.99 22.81
CA GLU A 72 10.75 -17.50 22.95
C GLU A 72 10.02 -17.70 21.61
N GLY A 73 10.65 -17.31 20.49
CA GLY A 73 10.04 -17.27 19.17
C GLY A 73 9.24 -15.98 18.90
N GLY A 74 8.89 -15.76 17.63
CA GLY A 74 8.19 -14.54 17.23
C GLY A 74 6.75 -14.44 17.75
N TYR A 75 6.20 -13.21 17.78
CA TYR A 75 4.89 -12.93 18.39
C TYR A 75 3.67 -13.52 17.65
N ALA A 76 3.82 -13.98 16.40
CA ALA A 76 2.71 -14.53 15.63
C ALA A 76 3.14 -15.62 14.61
N PRO A 77 2.26 -16.61 14.34
CA PRO A 77 2.49 -17.57 13.26
C PRO A 77 2.55 -16.93 11.86
N PHE A 78 2.98 -17.73 10.88
CA PHE A 78 3.06 -17.32 9.47
C PHE A 78 1.74 -16.70 8.97
N LEU A 79 1.82 -15.55 8.27
CA LEU A 79 0.69 -14.73 7.78
C LEU A 79 -0.16 -14.01 8.84
N PHE A 80 0.18 -14.14 10.13
CA PHE A 80 -0.47 -13.42 11.23
C PHE A 80 0.35 -12.24 11.75
N GLY A 81 1.50 -11.94 11.14
CA GLY A 81 2.28 -10.73 11.38
C GLY A 81 1.50 -9.45 11.10
N ARG A 82 1.95 -8.34 11.67
CA ARG A 82 1.43 -6.99 11.42
C ARG A 82 2.24 -6.34 10.31
N VAL A 83 1.59 -5.48 9.54
CA VAL A 83 2.28 -4.54 8.66
C VAL A 83 2.85 -3.43 9.53
N VAL A 84 4.11 -3.04 9.28
CA VAL A 84 4.80 -2.06 10.11
C VAL A 84 4.71 -0.68 9.46
N ASP A 85 3.94 0.19 10.09
CA ASP A 85 3.88 1.59 9.70
C ASP A 85 5.01 2.36 10.39
N MET A 86 5.81 3.09 9.60
CA MET A 86 7.08 3.68 10.07
C MET A 86 7.06 5.21 9.98
N LEU A 87 6.33 5.74 9.01
CA LEU A 87 6.38 7.13 8.60
C LEU A 87 5.19 7.88 9.19
N TYR A 88 5.47 8.83 10.07
CA TYR A 88 4.49 9.77 10.62
C TYR A 88 5.01 11.20 10.45
N PHE A 89 4.31 11.99 9.65
CA PHE A 89 4.67 13.40 9.41
C PHE A 89 3.41 14.25 9.29
N PRO A 90 2.85 14.74 10.41
CA PRO A 90 1.75 15.69 10.34
C PRO A 90 2.20 16.94 9.59
N LEU A 91 1.44 17.31 8.56
CA LEU A 91 1.77 18.45 7.71
C LEU A 91 1.47 19.79 8.39
N TYR A 92 0.57 19.78 9.36
CA TYR A 92 0.29 20.92 10.22
C TYR A 92 -0.12 20.41 11.61
N GLU A 93 0.41 21.03 12.65
CA GLU A 93 0.05 20.75 14.03
C GLU A 93 0.02 22.06 14.82
N GLY A 94 -1.16 22.46 15.29
CA GLY A 94 -1.31 23.70 16.05
C GLY A 94 -2.74 24.18 16.19
N PHE A 95 -2.90 25.35 16.77
CA PHE A 95 -4.21 26.01 16.89
C PHE A 95 -4.56 26.73 15.60
N LEU A 96 -5.76 26.45 15.08
CA LEU A 96 -6.29 27.13 13.91
C LEU A 96 -6.55 28.61 14.20
N PRO A 97 -6.31 29.50 13.21
CA PRO A 97 -6.59 30.94 13.35
C PRO A 97 -8.00 31.21 13.85
N GLU A 98 -8.16 32.17 14.77
CA GLU A 98 -9.46 32.51 15.38
C GLU A 98 -10.48 33.02 14.35
N ASP A 99 -10.02 33.57 13.23
CA ASP A 99 -10.84 34.07 12.13
C ASP A 99 -11.60 32.96 11.36
N LEU A 100 -11.34 31.69 11.64
CA LEU A 100 -12.07 30.57 11.04
C LEU A 100 -13.46 30.41 11.66
N PRO A 101 -14.55 30.50 10.86
CA PRO A 101 -15.91 30.61 11.38
C PRO A 101 -16.41 29.36 12.13
N ILE A 102 -15.83 28.18 11.91
CA ILE A 102 -16.30 26.89 12.47
C ILE A 102 -15.22 26.19 13.33
N TRP A 103 -13.95 26.42 13.01
CA TRP A 103 -12.82 25.71 13.60
C TRP A 103 -11.78 26.62 14.27
N GLY A 104 -12.03 27.93 14.33
CA GLY A 104 -11.09 28.88 14.94
C GLY A 104 -10.79 28.55 16.40
N GLY A 105 -9.52 28.71 16.78
CA GLY A 105 -9.03 28.43 18.13
C GLY A 105 -8.99 26.95 18.53
N LYS A 106 -9.35 26.00 17.64
CA LYS A 106 -9.27 24.56 17.93
C LYS A 106 -7.86 24.03 17.61
N TYR A 107 -7.35 23.15 18.47
CA TYR A 107 -6.16 22.38 18.17
C TYR A 107 -6.45 21.41 17.01
N PHE A 108 -5.63 21.47 15.98
CA PHE A 108 -5.80 20.71 14.76
C PHE A 108 -4.49 20.09 14.31
N ILE A 109 -4.57 18.83 13.90
CA ILE A 109 -3.47 18.10 13.27
C ILE A 109 -3.93 17.70 11.87
N PHE A 110 -3.31 18.30 10.86
CA PHE A 110 -3.52 17.92 9.46
C PHE A 110 -2.59 16.76 9.10
N PHE A 111 -3.12 15.78 8.36
CA PHE A 111 -2.37 14.61 7.90
C PHE A 111 -1.84 13.72 9.05
N ARG A 112 -2.79 13.22 9.85
CA ARG A 112 -2.57 12.23 10.91
C ARG A 112 -2.23 10.78 10.47
N PRO A 113 -2.41 10.34 9.21
CA PRO A 113 -2.08 8.97 8.85
C PRO A 113 -0.61 8.62 9.12
N VAL A 114 -0.39 7.43 9.67
CA VAL A 114 0.92 6.75 9.69
C VAL A 114 0.91 5.77 8.54
N PHE A 115 2.03 5.60 7.84
CA PHE A 115 2.11 4.68 6.72
C PHE A 115 3.52 4.10 6.55
N ASN A 116 3.63 3.18 5.61
CA ASN A 116 4.88 2.53 5.22
C ASN A 116 5.26 2.87 3.76
N ILE A 117 6.47 2.49 3.36
CA ILE A 117 6.96 2.72 1.99
C ILE A 117 6.11 1.97 0.96
N ALA A 118 5.53 0.83 1.32
CA ALA A 118 4.66 0.06 0.44
C ALA A 118 3.36 0.82 0.10
N ASP A 119 2.74 1.48 1.07
CA ASP A 119 1.52 2.28 0.89
C ASP A 119 1.81 3.53 0.06
N ALA A 120 2.99 4.14 0.23
CA ALA A 120 3.46 5.23 -0.62
C ALA A 120 3.65 4.76 -2.08
N ALA A 121 4.29 3.61 -2.29
CA ALA A 121 4.49 3.03 -3.62
C ALA A 121 3.15 2.71 -4.31
N ILE A 122 2.21 2.08 -3.59
CA ILE A 122 0.86 1.81 -4.10
C ILE A 122 0.16 3.12 -4.47
N SER A 123 0.19 4.11 -3.58
CA SER A 123 -0.47 5.40 -3.81
C SER A 123 0.09 6.13 -5.03
N ILE A 124 1.41 6.22 -5.15
CA ILE A 124 2.08 6.86 -6.30
C ILE A 124 1.77 6.09 -7.58
N GLY A 125 1.84 4.75 -7.56
CA GLY A 125 1.53 3.92 -8.72
C GLY A 125 0.09 4.07 -9.18
N VAL A 126 -0.89 3.99 -8.28
CA VAL A 126 -2.32 4.17 -8.59
C VAL A 126 -2.59 5.57 -9.13
N VAL A 127 -2.09 6.61 -8.47
CA VAL A 127 -2.25 8.00 -8.93
C VAL A 127 -1.63 8.18 -10.32
N SER A 128 -0.45 7.60 -10.57
CA SER A 128 0.22 7.70 -11.87
C SER A 128 -0.56 7.00 -12.98
N VAL A 129 -1.11 5.80 -12.71
CA VAL A 129 -2.01 5.11 -13.65
C VAL A 129 -3.24 5.96 -13.96
N LEU A 130 -3.86 6.53 -12.92
CA LEU A 130 -5.08 7.33 -13.05
C LEU A 130 -4.83 8.69 -13.70
N LEU A 131 -3.67 9.32 -13.59
CA LEU A 131 -3.46 10.64 -14.20
C LEU A 131 -2.84 10.55 -15.59
N PHE A 132 -1.89 9.63 -15.78
CA PHE A 132 -1.03 9.63 -16.98
C PHE A 132 -1.28 8.45 -17.93
N HIS A 133 -2.02 7.43 -17.49
CA HIS A 133 -2.19 6.20 -18.27
C HIS A 133 -3.64 5.78 -18.46
N ARG A 134 -4.61 6.67 -18.22
CA ARG A 134 -6.04 6.41 -18.48
C ARG A 134 -6.34 6.11 -19.95
N SER A 135 -5.71 6.81 -20.89
CA SER A 135 -5.95 6.63 -22.33
C SER A 135 -5.64 5.22 -22.81
N PHE A 136 -4.57 4.60 -22.29
CA PHE A 136 -4.21 3.22 -22.64
C PHE A 136 -5.34 2.21 -22.40
N PHE A 137 -6.19 2.45 -21.39
CA PHE A 137 -7.33 1.58 -21.10
C PHE A 137 -8.57 1.96 -21.92
N SER A 138 -8.76 3.23 -22.26
CA SER A 138 -9.81 3.68 -23.17
C SER A 138 -9.60 3.15 -24.59
N ASP A 139 -8.39 3.31 -25.14
CA ASP A 139 -8.06 2.94 -26.52
C ASP A 139 -8.25 1.43 -26.75
N LYS A 140 -7.93 0.60 -25.75
CA LYS A 140 -8.17 -0.85 -25.84
C LYS A 140 -9.64 -1.23 -25.74
N LYS A 141 -10.42 -0.52 -24.93
CA LYS A 141 -11.85 -0.79 -24.79
C LYS A 141 -12.58 -0.48 -26.10
N GLU A 142 -12.24 0.63 -26.75
CA GLU A 142 -12.78 0.99 -28.07
C GLU A 142 -12.38 -0.02 -29.16
N ALA A 143 -11.14 -0.51 -29.15
CA ALA A 143 -10.70 -1.54 -30.09
C ALA A 143 -11.43 -2.88 -29.88
N GLU A 144 -11.67 -3.28 -28.63
CA GLU A 144 -12.37 -4.52 -28.29
C GLU A 144 -13.87 -4.43 -28.59
N GLU A 145 -14.51 -3.25 -28.42
CA GLU A 145 -15.90 -3.00 -28.82
C GLU A 145 -16.09 -2.91 -30.35
N ALA A 146 -15.06 -2.48 -31.10
CA ALA A 146 -15.12 -2.40 -32.57
C ALA A 146 -14.92 -3.77 -33.27
N GLU A 147 -14.37 -4.76 -32.58
CA GLU A 147 -14.16 -6.14 -33.08
C GLU A 147 -15.34 -7.09 -32.80
N VAL A 148 -16.36 -6.64 -32.04
CA VAL A 148 -17.57 -7.41 -31.65
C VAL A 148 -18.77 -7.00 -32.50
#